data_AF-Q3KJ56-F1
#
_entry.id   AF-Q3KJ56-F1
#
_cell.length_a   1.000
_cell.length_b   1.000
_cell.length_c   1.000
_cell.angle_alpha   90.00
_cell.angle_beta   90.00
_cell.angle_gamma   90.00
#
_symmetry.space_group_name_H-M   'P 1'
#
loop_
_entity.id
_entity.type
_entity.pdbx_description
1 polymer ?
#
loop_
_entity_poly.entity_id
_entity_poly.type
_entity_poly.pdbx_seq_one_letter_code
_entity_poly.pdbx_strand_id
1 'polypeptide(L)'
;MSTLHPDPPYEPFIPHPDNRLMALTSNCNDMPTLFIDTHAPLDILMDAANYRIRAVIQVLENMCMRGSVECDSVILSDFAQLCVIPLRDGCDVLDVIGRKLRDRP
;
A
#
# COMPACT_ATOMS: atom_id res chain seq x y z
N MET A 1 34.56 20.76 -1.18
CA MET A 1 33.88 19.76 -0.34
C MET A 1 32.70 20.46 0.29
N SER A 2 31.48 20.18 -0.18
CA SER A 2 30.28 20.75 0.43
C SER A 2 30.08 20.09 1.79
N THR A 3 30.00 20.89 2.86
CA THR A 3 29.70 20.40 4.21
C THR A 3 28.28 19.82 4.21
N LEU A 4 28.16 18.50 4.33
CA LEU A 4 26.87 17.84 4.54
C LEU A 4 26.34 18.27 5.92
N HIS A 5 25.26 19.04 5.91
CA HIS A 5 24.51 19.30 7.13
C HIS A 5 23.62 18.07 7.37
N PRO A 6 23.73 17.38 8.52
CA PRO A 6 22.86 16.26 8.82
C PRO A 6 21.41 16.72 8.93
N ASP A 7 20.47 15.85 8.56
CA ASP A 7 19.05 16.07 8.76
C ASP A 7 18.74 16.18 10.26
N PRO A 8 17.72 16.97 10.64
CA PRO A 8 17.27 17.03 12.02
C PRO A 8 16.80 15.64 12.51
N PRO A 9 16.79 15.40 13.84
CA PRO A 9 16.25 14.18 14.41
C PRO A 9 14.81 13.94 13.94
N TYR A 10 14.51 12.72 13.53
CA TYR A 10 13.17 12.35 13.08
C TYR A 10 12.15 12.39 14.21
N GLU A 11 10.99 12.98 13.94
CA GLU A 11 9.82 12.93 14.80
C GLU A 11 8.88 11.80 14.34
N PRO A 12 8.63 10.77 15.17
CA PRO A 12 7.76 9.65 14.80
C PRO A 12 6.35 10.10 14.41
N PHE A 13 5.87 9.59 13.28
CA PHE A 13 4.46 9.69 12.94
C PHE A 13 3.62 8.95 14.00
N ILE A 14 2.73 9.67 14.69
CA ILE A 14 1.82 9.11 15.70
C ILE A 14 0.46 8.92 15.05
N PRO A 15 -0.03 7.67 14.84
CA PRO A 15 -1.36 7.43 14.31
C PRO A 15 -2.43 8.01 15.24
N HIS A 16 -3.34 8.80 14.70
CA HIS A 16 -4.51 9.33 15.42
C HIS A 16 -5.75 9.20 14.53
N PRO A 17 -6.95 8.91 15.07
CA PRO A 17 -8.18 8.82 14.30
C PRO A 17 -8.47 10.09 13.48
N ASP A 18 -8.12 11.26 14.02
CA ASP A 18 -8.33 12.56 13.37
C ASP A 18 -7.20 12.93 12.39
N ASN A 19 -6.15 12.12 12.25
CA ASN A 19 -5.09 12.41 11.30
C ASN A 19 -5.62 12.27 9.87
N ARG A 20 -5.37 13.30 9.06
CA ARG A 20 -5.66 13.26 7.63
C ARG A 20 -4.86 12.17 6.91
N LEU A 21 -3.63 11.93 7.34
CA LEU A 21 -2.78 10.91 6.73
C LEU A 21 -2.84 9.64 7.56
N MET A 22 -3.06 8.50 6.90
CA MET A 22 -2.94 7.18 7.48
C MET A 22 -1.76 6.47 6.81
N ALA A 23 -0.79 6.00 7.60
CA ALA A 23 0.33 5.24 7.05
C ALA A 23 -0.13 3.92 6.44
N LEU A 24 0.45 3.53 5.30
CA LEU A 24 0.26 2.19 4.74
C LEU A 24 0.94 1.14 5.61
N THR A 25 0.32 -0.03 5.76
CA THR A 25 0.87 -1.18 6.51
C THR A 25 2.00 -1.89 5.77
N SER A 26 2.20 -1.56 4.48
CA SER A 26 3.26 -2.09 3.62
C SER A 26 4.58 -1.31 3.69
N ASN A 27 4.66 -0.22 4.47
CA ASN A 27 5.92 0.51 4.67
C ASN A 27 7.03 -0.45 5.17
N CYS A 28 8.25 -0.29 4.66
CA CYS A 28 9.38 -1.19 4.94
C CYS A 28 10.18 -0.82 6.21
N ASN A 29 9.79 0.25 6.90
CA ASN A 29 10.49 0.83 8.04
C ASN A 29 9.49 1.40 9.06
N ASP A 30 9.98 1.68 10.27
CA ASP A 30 9.18 2.32 11.33
C ASP A 30 8.92 3.81 11.07
N MET A 31 9.57 4.38 10.04
CA MET A 31 9.36 5.74 9.56
C MET A 31 8.50 5.71 8.30
N PRO A 32 7.15 5.71 8.41
CA PRO A 32 6.30 5.59 7.24
C PRO A 32 6.56 6.74 6.26
N THR A 33 6.71 6.37 4.99
CA THR A 33 6.92 7.33 3.89
C THR A 33 5.75 7.34 2.90
N LEU A 34 4.92 6.29 2.92
CA LEU A 34 3.74 6.16 2.09
C LEU A 34 2.47 6.22 2.94
N PHE A 35 1.53 7.04 2.51
CA PHE A 35 0.31 7.37 3.26
C PHE A 35 -0.92 7.40 2.35
N ILE A 36 -2.08 7.14 2.96
CA ILE A 36 -3.41 7.39 2.41
C ILE A 36 -3.89 8.73 2.94
N ASP A 37 -4.36 9.60 2.04
CA ASP A 37 -5.13 10.78 2.43
C ASP A 37 -6.58 10.37 2.74
N THR A 38 -6.91 10.25 4.02
CA THR A 38 -8.23 9.81 4.49
C THR A 38 -9.34 10.80 4.14
N HIS A 39 -8.99 12.04 3.75
CA HIS A 39 -9.94 13.07 3.35
C HIS A 39 -10.25 13.04 1.85
N ALA A 40 -9.53 12.25 1.05
CA ALA A 40 -9.82 12.11 -0.38
C ALA A 40 -11.27 11.66 -0.63
N PRO A 41 -11.90 12.07 -1.75
CA PRO A 41 -13.24 11.62 -2.12
C PRO A 41 -13.36 10.09 -2.22
N LEU A 42 -14.55 9.54 -1.93
CA LEU A 42 -14.76 8.08 -1.88
C LEU A 42 -14.50 7.39 -3.22
N ASP A 43 -14.92 8.01 -4.31
CA ASP A 43 -14.68 7.55 -5.69
C ASP A 43 -13.18 7.50 -6.00
N ILE A 44 -12.42 8.53 -5.60
CA ILE A 44 -10.96 8.56 -5.79
C ILE A 44 -10.26 7.48 -4.96
N LEU A 45 -10.68 7.27 -3.71
CA LEU A 45 -10.18 6.18 -2.87
C LEU A 45 -10.52 4.81 -3.49
N MET A 46 -11.74 4.65 -4.01
CA MET A 46 -12.19 3.42 -4.65
C MET A 46 -11.37 3.11 -5.91
N ASP A 47 -11.12 4.12 -6.75
CA ASP A 47 -10.26 3.98 -7.93
C ASP A 47 -8.83 3.58 -7.55
N ALA A 48 -8.28 4.18 -6.49
CA ALA A 48 -6.95 3.85 -5.99
C ALA A 48 -6.83 2.41 -5.46
N ALA A 49 -7.85 1.92 -4.74
CA ALA A 49 -7.92 0.54 -4.27
C ALA A 49 -8.07 -0.43 -5.44
N ASN A 50 -9.01 -0.16 -6.35
CA ASN A 50 -9.28 -0.98 -7.52
C ASN A 50 -8.06 -1.12 -8.42
N TYR A 51 -7.35 -0.01 -8.69
CA TYR A 51 -6.16 -0.04 -9.54
C TYR A 51 -5.11 -1.03 -9.00
N ARG A 52 -4.82 -0.99 -7.71
CA ARG A 52 -3.83 -1.86 -7.06
C ARG A 52 -4.25 -3.32 -7.06
N ILE A 53 -5.48 -3.60 -6.61
CA ILE A 53 -6.00 -4.96 -6.51
C ILE A 53 -6.09 -5.60 -7.90
N ARG A 54 -6.59 -4.86 -8.90
CA ARG A 54 -6.71 -5.37 -10.28
C ARG A 54 -5.36 -5.60 -10.94
N ALA A 55 -4.35 -4.77 -10.66
CA ALA A 55 -3.00 -5.01 -11.15
C ALA A 55 -2.46 -6.37 -10.65
N VAL A 56 -2.66 -6.68 -9.37
CA VAL A 56 -2.24 -7.97 -8.81
C VAL A 56 -3.06 -9.12 -9.37
N ILE A 57 -4.38 -8.97 -9.51
CA ILE A 57 -5.23 -9.99 -10.13
C ILE A 57 -4.72 -10.33 -11.53
N GLN A 58 -4.47 -9.32 -12.37
CA GLN A 58 -3.99 -9.55 -13.74
C GLN A 58 -2.69 -10.34 -13.77
N VAL A 59 -1.78 -10.06 -12.83
CA VAL A 59 -0.50 -10.73 -12.69
C VAL A 59 -0.69 -12.19 -12.25
N LEU A 60 -1.53 -12.44 -11.25
CA LEU A 60 -1.83 -13.78 -10.76
C LEU A 60 -2.57 -14.64 -11.79
N GLU A 61 -3.57 -14.07 -12.47
CA GLU A 61 -4.31 -14.74 -13.56
C GLU A 61 -3.38 -15.16 -14.69
N ASN A 62 -2.45 -14.29 -15.09
CA ASN A 62 -1.46 -14.60 -16.11
C ASN A 62 -0.53 -15.74 -15.71
N MET A 63 -0.21 -15.89 -14.43
CA MET A 63 0.54 -17.04 -13.94
C MET A 63 -0.29 -18.31 -13.94
N CYS A 64 -1.55 -18.25 -13.47
CA CYS A 64 -2.45 -19.41 -13.45
C CYS A 64 -2.72 -19.96 -14.85
N MET A 65 -2.74 -19.12 -15.89
CA MET A 65 -2.90 -19.56 -17.28
C MET A 65 -1.66 -20.26 -17.86
N ARG A 66 -0.47 -20.05 -17.30
CA ARG A 66 0.77 -20.70 -17.73
C ARG A 66 0.90 -22.01 -16.95
N GLY A 67 0.44 -23.12 -17.55
CA GLY A 67 0.32 -24.44 -16.92
C GLY A 67 1.59 -25.04 -16.28
N SER A 68 2.76 -24.43 -16.48
CA SER A 68 3.93 -24.60 -15.64
C SER A 68 4.68 -23.27 -15.53
N VAL A 69 5.02 -22.89 -14.29
CA VAL A 69 5.99 -21.82 -14.04
C VAL A 69 7.29 -22.51 -13.63
N GLU A 70 8.21 -22.69 -14.58
CA GLU A 70 9.59 -23.04 -14.24
C GLU A 70 10.23 -21.79 -13.62
N CYS A 71 10.16 -21.68 -12.30
CA CYS A 71 10.83 -20.62 -11.56
C CYS A 71 11.62 -21.23 -10.41
N ASP A 72 12.81 -20.68 -10.21
CA ASP A 72 13.55 -20.87 -8.97
C ASP A 72 12.67 -20.37 -7.80
N SER A 73 12.72 -21.09 -6.68
CA SER A 73 12.02 -20.76 -5.44
C SER A 73 12.25 -19.32 -4.96
N VAL A 74 13.43 -18.76 -5.25
CA VAL A 74 13.77 -17.35 -4.96
C VAL A 74 12.89 -16.40 -5.78
N ILE A 75 12.71 -16.70 -7.08
CA ILE A 75 11.89 -15.88 -7.99
C ILE A 75 10.42 -15.91 -7.58
N LEU A 76 9.92 -17.07 -7.13
CA LEU A 76 8.55 -17.18 -6.64
C LEU A 76 8.33 -16.35 -5.36
N SER A 77 9.31 -16.35 -4.45
CA SER A 77 9.27 -15.55 -3.22
C SER A 77 9.24 -14.06 -3.53
N ASP A 78 10.13 -13.58 -4.40
CA ASP A 78 10.19 -12.18 -4.80
C ASP A 78 8.92 -11.73 -5.51
N PHE A 79 8.36 -12.60 -6.35
CA PHE A 79 7.10 -12.33 -7.04
C PHE A 79 5.90 -12.28 -6.08
N ALA A 80 5.85 -13.20 -5.11
CA ALA A 80 4.83 -13.16 -4.07
C ALA A 80 4.93 -11.85 -3.28
N GLN A 81 6.15 -11.43 -2.94
CA GLN A 81 6.37 -10.17 -2.24
C GLN A 81 5.95 -8.95 -3.06
N LEU A 82 6.23 -8.96 -4.37
CA LEU A 82 5.76 -7.95 -5.32
C LEU A 82 4.23 -7.85 -5.36
N CYS A 83 3.51 -8.96 -5.19
CA CYS A 83 2.05 -8.98 -5.14
C CYS A 83 1.50 -8.53 -3.77
N VAL A 84 2.16 -8.89 -2.68
CA VAL A 84 1.71 -8.61 -1.31
C VAL A 84 1.64 -7.12 -1.03
N ILE A 85 2.62 -6.33 -1.46
CA ILE A 85 2.67 -4.87 -1.24
C ILE A 85 1.40 -4.17 -1.79
N PRO A 86 1.11 -4.22 -3.10
CA PRO A 86 -0.09 -3.59 -3.66
C PRO A 86 -1.40 -4.19 -3.16
N LEU A 87 -1.45 -5.49 -2.78
CA LEU A 87 -2.64 -6.06 -2.14
C LEU A 87 -2.88 -5.43 -0.75
N ARG A 88 -1.84 -5.34 0.08
CA ARG A 88 -1.94 -4.68 1.40
C ARG A 88 -2.35 -3.24 1.27
N ASP A 89 -1.72 -2.51 0.35
CA ASP A 89 -2.08 -1.13 0.05
C ASP A 89 -3.56 -0.99 -0.34
N GLY A 90 -4.04 -1.87 -1.22
CA GLY A 90 -5.44 -1.91 -1.65
C GLY A 90 -6.38 -2.16 -0.47
N CYS A 91 -6.05 -3.11 0.41
CA CYS A 91 -6.82 -3.39 1.61
C CYS A 91 -6.84 -2.21 2.59
N ASP A 92 -5.71 -1.54 2.82
CA ASP A 92 -5.65 -0.36 3.69
C ASP A 92 -6.58 0.76 3.17
N VAL A 93 -6.63 0.96 1.85
CA VAL A 93 -7.55 1.92 1.23
C VAL A 93 -9.01 1.49 1.37
N LEU A 94 -9.32 0.19 1.20
CA LEU A 94 -10.65 -0.36 1.43
C LEU A 94 -11.10 -0.18 2.90
N ASP A 95 -10.18 -0.29 3.86
CA ASP A 95 -10.45 -0.03 5.27
C ASP A 95 -10.83 1.44 5.51
N VAL A 96 -10.11 2.39 4.88
CA VAL A 96 -10.47 3.81 4.93
C VAL A 96 -11.84 4.06 4.32
N ILE A 97 -12.14 3.46 3.15
CA ILE A 97 -13.46 3.53 2.52
C ILE A 97 -14.54 3.00 3.47
N GLY A 98 -14.31 1.85 4.09
CA GLY A 98 -15.23 1.23 5.03
C GLY A 98 -15.52 2.11 6.25
N ARG A 99 -14.50 2.79 6.81
CA ARG A 99 -14.68 3.77 7.89
C ARG A 99 -15.56 4.94 7.44
N LYS A 100 -15.21 5.56 6.31
CA LYS A 100 -15.97 6.68 5.75
C LYS A 100 -17.42 6.34 5.44
N LEU A 101 -17.70 5.10 5.02
CA LEU A 101 -19.08 4.65 4.77
C LEU A 101 -19.87 4.47 6.07
N ARG A 102 -19.23 4.04 7.17
CA ARG A 102 -19.88 3.93 8.49
C ARG A 102 -20.15 5.28 9.15
N ASP A 103 -19.32 6.27 8.87
CA ASP A 103 -19.46 7.63 9.41
C ASP A 103 -20.49 8.48 8.64
N ARG A 104 -21.07 7.95 7.55
CA ARG A 104 -22.16 8.60 6.82
C ARG A 104 -23.48 8.43 7.59
N PRO A 105 -24.33 9.48 7.64
CA PRO A 105 -25.64 9.41 8.26
C PRO A 105 -26.63 8.53 7.49
#